data_AF-A0A2V5L0E1-F1
#
_entry.id   AF-A0A2V5L0E1-F1
#
_cell.length_a   1.000
_cell.length_b   1.000
_cell.length_c   1.000
_cell.angle_alpha   90.00
_cell.angle_beta   90.00
_cell.angle_gamma   90.00
#
_symmetry.space_group_name_H-M   'P 1'
#
loop_
_entity.id
_entity.type
_entity.pdbx_description
1 polymer ?
#
loop_
_entity_poly.entity_id
_entity_poly.type
_entity_poly.pdbx_seq_one_letter_code
_entity_poly.pdbx_strand_id
1 'polypeptide(L)'
;MDQPTQGNRRKTNRLTPIGTNRLEKFRDAEYAVAHSSADWNAQAVTAAKGYLTSGQGFSQAGLIAQLTSPSGSQFTQAQARYAIAHSGADWNGQAVTAAKGYLAGGPGFSRDSLIQQLTSPSGSQFTQAQAEYAVTQVGLK
;
A
#
# COMPACT_ATOMS: atom_id res chain seq x y z
N MET A 1 -13.17 -68.69 57.12
CA MET A 1 -12.43 -68.35 55.89
C MET A 1 -12.84 -66.94 55.50
N ASP A 2 -11.84 -66.07 55.54
CA ASP A 2 -11.65 -64.70 55.05
C ASP A 2 -12.72 -63.97 54.19
N GLN A 3 -12.96 -62.73 54.64
CA GLN A 3 -13.26 -61.42 54.00
C GLN A 3 -13.23 -61.22 52.45
N PRO A 4 -13.52 -60.01 51.88
CA PRO A 4 -14.70 -59.14 51.94
C PRO A 4 -15.12 -58.57 50.54
N THR A 5 -16.16 -57.72 50.55
CA THR A 5 -16.72 -56.89 49.45
C THR A 5 -15.74 -55.92 48.76
N GLN A 6 -15.87 -55.70 47.43
CA GLN A 6 -15.77 -54.44 46.64
C GLN A 6 -15.84 -54.82 45.14
N GLY A 7 -16.41 -54.11 44.18
CA GLY A 7 -17.04 -52.81 44.11
C GLY A 7 -17.38 -52.56 42.63
N ASN A 8 -18.64 -52.23 42.35
CA ASN A 8 -19.10 -51.88 41.01
C ASN A 8 -18.52 -50.48 40.65
N ARG A 9 -17.50 -50.44 39.79
CA ARG A 9 -16.98 -49.22 39.16
C ARG A 9 -17.22 -49.41 37.65
N ARG A 10 -17.84 -48.51 36.89
CA ARG A 10 -17.48 -47.10 36.73
C ARG A 10 -18.63 -46.28 36.08
N LYS A 11 -18.92 -45.14 36.72
CA LYS A 11 -18.92 -43.77 36.17
C LYS A 11 -19.98 -43.37 35.13
N THR A 12 -21.02 -42.71 35.64
CA THR A 12 -21.46 -41.34 35.28
C THR A 12 -21.41 -40.91 33.81
N ASN A 13 -22.61 -40.77 33.23
CA ASN A 13 -23.09 -39.74 32.31
C ASN A 13 -22.08 -38.67 31.84
N ARG A 14 -21.82 -38.58 30.53
CA ARG A 14 -21.61 -37.31 29.80
C ARG A 14 -21.72 -37.54 28.29
N LEU A 15 -22.73 -36.91 27.69
CA LEU A 15 -22.76 -36.57 26.27
C LEU A 15 -21.47 -35.81 25.92
N THR A 16 -20.76 -36.22 24.87
CA THR A 16 -19.76 -35.37 24.21
C THR A 16 -20.25 -35.07 22.79
N PRO A 17 -20.47 -33.79 22.44
CA PRO A 17 -20.78 -33.39 21.07
C PRO A 17 -19.64 -33.74 20.12
N ILE A 18 -20.03 -34.09 18.89
CA ILE A 18 -19.19 -34.32 17.71
C ILE A 18 -18.15 -33.20 17.60
N GLY A 19 -16.86 -33.55 17.61
CA GLY A 19 -15.74 -32.61 17.59
C GLY A 19 -15.74 -31.75 16.32
N THR A 20 -16.24 -30.52 16.45
CA THR A 20 -16.08 -29.42 15.49
C THR A 20 -14.65 -28.86 15.56
N ASN A 21 -13.65 -29.64 15.15
CA ASN A 21 -12.24 -29.24 15.14
C ASN A 21 -11.69 -28.98 13.73
N ARG A 22 -12.52 -28.42 12.84
CA ARG A 22 -12.08 -27.89 11.53
C ARG A 22 -12.44 -26.41 11.33
N LEU A 23 -13.31 -25.82 12.15
CA LEU A 23 -13.80 -24.45 11.96
C LEU A 23 -13.16 -23.40 12.89
N GLU A 24 -12.49 -23.82 13.98
CA GLU A 24 -11.76 -22.90 14.87
C GLU A 24 -10.42 -22.45 14.24
N LYS A 25 -9.74 -23.36 13.53
CA LYS A 25 -8.39 -23.13 12.98
C LYS A 25 -8.34 -22.13 11.81
N PHE A 26 -9.48 -21.84 11.17
CA PHE A 26 -9.57 -20.83 10.11
C PHE A 26 -9.85 -19.43 10.64
N ARG A 27 -10.49 -19.32 11.82
CA ARG A 27 -10.77 -18.02 12.43
C ARG A 27 -9.51 -17.37 13.00
N ASP A 28 -8.58 -18.15 13.54
CA ASP A 28 -7.32 -17.62 14.07
C ASP A 28 -6.35 -17.17 12.97
N ALA A 29 -6.41 -17.77 11.76
CA ALA A 29 -5.60 -17.35 10.63
C ALA A 29 -6.10 -16.02 10.03
N GLU A 30 -7.41 -15.84 9.92
CA GLU A 30 -8.01 -14.57 9.49
C GLU A 30 -7.89 -13.48 10.57
N TYR A 31 -8.00 -13.84 11.85
CA TYR A 31 -7.80 -12.91 12.97
C TYR A 31 -6.33 -12.52 13.14
N ALA A 32 -5.37 -13.42 12.95
CA ALA A 32 -3.94 -13.10 12.95
C ALA A 32 -3.52 -12.28 11.73
N VAL A 33 -4.20 -12.41 10.58
CA VAL A 33 -4.00 -11.53 9.41
C VAL A 33 -4.69 -10.17 9.61
N ALA A 34 -5.84 -10.13 10.28
CA ALA A 34 -6.54 -8.90 10.63
C ALA A 34 -5.97 -8.19 11.88
N HIS A 35 -5.22 -8.88 12.75
CA HIS A 35 -4.44 -8.30 13.85
C HIS A 35 -2.94 -8.18 13.54
N SER A 36 -2.45 -8.74 12.43
CA SER A 36 -1.19 -8.34 11.78
C SER A 36 -1.36 -7.14 10.84
N SER A 37 -2.58 -6.57 10.78
CA SER A 37 -2.86 -5.22 10.28
C SER A 37 -2.20 -4.11 11.10
N ALA A 38 -1.44 -4.47 12.14
CA ALA A 38 -0.48 -3.62 12.82
C ALA A 38 0.45 -2.94 11.81
N ASP A 39 0.27 -1.63 11.69
CA ASP A 39 1.08 -0.63 11.03
C ASP A 39 1.46 -0.76 9.55
N TRP A 40 1.02 -1.77 8.79
CA TRP A 40 1.34 -1.80 7.34
C TRP A 40 0.82 -0.57 6.57
N ASN A 41 -0.32 -0.03 6.98
CA ASN A 41 -0.82 1.24 6.46
C ASN A 41 0.12 2.40 6.82
N ALA A 42 0.66 2.44 8.04
CA ALA A 42 1.63 3.46 8.43
C ALA A 42 2.99 3.28 7.77
N GLN A 43 3.44 2.05 7.55
CA GLN A 43 4.63 1.71 6.77
C GLN A 43 4.46 2.18 5.32
N ALA A 44 3.29 1.93 4.72
CA ALA A 44 2.99 2.41 3.37
C ALA A 44 2.97 3.94 3.31
N VAL A 45 2.40 4.63 4.29
CA VAL A 45 2.47 6.10 4.41
C VAL A 45 3.92 6.59 4.54
N THR A 46 4.74 5.91 5.35
CA THR A 46 6.16 6.25 5.55
C THR A 46 6.95 6.09 4.25
N ALA A 47 6.76 4.98 3.54
CA ALA A 47 7.36 4.74 2.24
C ALA A 47 6.91 5.78 1.20
N ALA A 48 5.61 6.08 1.15
CA ALA A 48 5.06 7.09 0.25
C ALA A 48 5.71 8.46 0.48
N LYS A 49 5.84 8.89 1.73
CA LYS A 49 6.55 10.13 2.09
C LYS A 49 8.01 10.08 1.65
N GLY A 50 8.70 8.96 1.85
CA GLY A 50 10.07 8.76 1.37
C GLY A 50 10.21 9.02 -0.13
N TYR A 51 9.38 8.38 -0.96
CA TYR A 51 9.36 8.62 -2.41
C TYR A 51 9.03 10.07 -2.77
N LEU A 52 8.03 10.67 -2.12
CA LEU A 52 7.64 12.07 -2.37
C LEU A 52 8.76 13.06 -2.04
N THR A 53 9.64 12.72 -1.10
CA THR A 53 10.79 13.55 -0.70
C THR A 53 12.09 13.23 -1.45
N SER A 54 12.11 12.25 -2.35
CA SER A 54 13.34 11.81 -3.05
C SER A 54 13.87 12.81 -4.09
N GLY A 55 13.07 13.84 -4.44
CA GLY A 55 13.42 14.84 -5.44
C GLY A 55 13.12 14.43 -6.88
N GLN A 56 12.53 13.25 -7.12
CA GLN A 56 12.15 12.80 -8.48
C GLN A 56 10.81 13.36 -8.95
N GLY A 57 9.88 13.61 -8.02
CA GLY A 57 8.50 14.00 -8.33
C GLY A 57 7.65 12.80 -8.74
N PHE A 58 6.58 12.54 -7.99
CA PHE A 58 5.65 11.43 -8.27
C PHE A 58 4.22 11.91 -8.50
N SER A 59 3.59 11.40 -9.56
CA SER A 59 2.14 11.45 -9.68
C SER A 59 1.48 10.46 -8.72
N GLN A 60 0.19 10.64 -8.46
CA GLN A 60 -0.57 9.68 -7.67
C GLN A 60 -0.54 8.27 -8.30
N ALA A 61 -0.65 8.17 -9.63
CA ALA A 61 -0.60 6.89 -10.34
C ALA A 61 0.80 6.26 -10.26
N GLY A 62 1.84 7.05 -10.50
CA GLY A 62 3.23 6.60 -10.42
C GLY A 62 3.61 6.15 -9.01
N LEU A 63 3.16 6.87 -7.97
CA LEU A 63 3.41 6.49 -6.58
C LEU A 63 2.68 5.21 -6.19
N ILE A 64 1.43 5.00 -6.64
CA ILE A 64 0.74 3.73 -6.46
C ILE A 64 1.54 2.60 -7.10
N ALA A 65 1.93 2.76 -8.37
CA ALA A 65 2.70 1.75 -9.09
C ALA A 65 4.01 1.41 -8.37
N GLN A 66 4.73 2.42 -7.87
CA GLN A 66 5.96 2.27 -7.13
C GLN A 66 5.77 1.51 -5.80
N LEU A 67 4.72 1.86 -5.04
CA LEU A 67 4.40 1.22 -3.76
C LEU A 67 3.97 -0.24 -3.93
N THR A 68 3.27 -0.56 -5.02
CA THR A 68 2.80 -1.92 -5.30
C THR A 68 3.79 -2.78 -6.09
N SER A 69 4.85 -2.16 -6.64
CA SER A 69 5.79 -2.86 -7.52
C SER A 69 6.48 -4.01 -6.79
N PRO A 70 6.65 -5.19 -7.45
CA PRO A 70 7.44 -6.30 -6.92
C PRO A 70 8.89 -5.94 -6.58
N SER A 71 9.44 -4.93 -7.28
CA SER A 71 10.80 -4.40 -7.04
C SER A 71 10.80 -3.13 -6.19
N GLY A 72 9.62 -2.67 -5.77
CA GLY A 72 9.43 -1.49 -4.92
C GLY A 72 9.15 -1.90 -3.48
N SER A 73 8.06 -1.36 -2.91
CA SER A 73 7.69 -1.64 -1.52
C SER A 73 6.73 -2.83 -1.35
N GLN A 74 6.22 -3.41 -2.45
CA GLN A 74 5.38 -4.60 -2.46
C GLN A 74 4.11 -4.51 -1.59
N PHE A 75 3.61 -3.31 -1.33
CA PHE A 75 2.36 -3.13 -0.61
C PHE A 75 1.16 -3.59 -1.43
N THR A 76 0.09 -3.99 -0.75
CA THR A 76 -1.18 -4.25 -1.42
C THR A 76 -1.75 -2.98 -2.05
N GLN A 77 -2.61 -3.13 -3.06
CA GLN A 77 -3.29 -2.00 -3.69
C GLN A 77 -4.09 -1.15 -2.68
N ALA A 78 -4.65 -1.77 -1.65
CA ALA A 78 -5.39 -1.09 -0.58
C ALA A 78 -4.47 -0.24 0.30
N GLN A 79 -3.33 -0.78 0.72
CA GLN A 79 -2.32 -0.05 1.50
C GLN A 79 -1.70 1.11 0.70
N ALA A 80 -1.43 0.92 -0.59
CA ALA A 80 -0.94 1.99 -1.45
C ALA A 80 -1.97 3.14 -1.57
N ARG A 81 -3.25 2.82 -1.78
CA ARG A 81 -4.32 3.84 -1.79
C ARG A 81 -4.47 4.55 -0.46
N TYR A 82 -4.37 3.81 0.65
CA TYR A 82 -4.35 4.39 1.98
C TYR A 82 -3.17 5.36 2.14
N ALA A 83 -1.97 4.97 1.69
CA ALA A 83 -0.78 5.79 1.76
C ALA A 83 -0.90 7.09 0.97
N ILE A 84 -1.45 7.04 -0.26
CA ILE A 84 -1.76 8.23 -1.06
C ILE A 84 -2.63 9.20 -0.26
N ALA A 85 -3.74 8.72 0.30
CA ALA A 85 -4.72 9.55 1.01
C ALA A 85 -4.16 10.18 2.29
N HIS A 86 -3.17 9.56 2.93
CA HIS A 86 -2.60 10.01 4.21
C HIS A 86 -1.16 10.54 4.10
N SER A 87 -0.63 10.65 2.88
CA SER A 87 0.74 11.13 2.64
C SER A 87 0.90 12.63 2.89
N GLY A 88 -0.17 13.41 2.67
CA GLY A 88 -0.13 14.88 2.69
C GLY A 88 0.56 15.48 1.45
N ALA A 89 0.64 14.74 0.35
CA ALA A 89 1.33 15.17 -0.85
C ALA A 89 0.72 16.43 -1.48
N ASP A 90 1.58 17.40 -1.81
CA ASP A 90 1.27 18.46 -2.76
C ASP A 90 1.52 17.93 -4.18
N TRP A 91 0.46 17.45 -4.85
CA TRP A 91 0.59 16.86 -6.18
C TRP A 91 1.02 17.85 -7.25
N ASN A 92 0.66 19.13 -7.10
CA ASN A 92 1.14 20.17 -8.01
C ASN A 92 2.64 20.41 -7.79
N GLY A 93 3.09 20.48 -6.54
CA GLY A 93 4.51 20.55 -6.19
C GLY A 93 5.33 19.35 -6.68
N GLN A 94 4.76 18.15 -6.63
CA GLN A 94 5.37 16.94 -7.20
C GLN A 94 5.50 17.03 -8.73
N ALA A 95 4.48 17.54 -9.42
CA ALA A 95 4.53 17.76 -10.87
C ALA A 95 5.60 18.79 -11.25
N VAL A 96 5.74 19.88 -10.48
CA VAL A 96 6.81 20.88 -10.68
C VAL A 96 8.19 20.27 -10.46
N THR A 97 8.34 19.41 -9.46
CA THR A 97 9.59 18.68 -9.20
C THR A 97 9.97 17.80 -10.39
N ALA A 98 9.02 17.01 -10.90
CA ALA A 98 9.23 16.16 -12.08
C ALA A 98 9.57 16.99 -13.34
N ALA A 99 8.86 18.10 -13.58
CA ALA A 99 9.11 19.00 -14.70
C ALA A 99 10.53 19.56 -14.67
N LYS A 100 11.02 19.99 -13.49
CA LYS A 100 12.41 20.43 -13.30
C LYS A 100 13.40 19.30 -13.58
N GLY A 101 13.11 18.08 -13.14
CA GLY A 101 13.92 16.90 -13.41
C GLY A 101 14.09 16.64 -14.90
N TYR A 102 13.01 16.69 -15.68
CA TYR A 102 13.07 16.55 -17.15
C TYR A 102 13.90 17.65 -17.81
N LEU A 103 13.73 18.91 -17.38
CA LEU A 103 14.49 20.03 -17.93
C LEU A 103 15.99 19.96 -17.58
N ALA A 104 16.34 19.43 -16.41
CA ALA A 104 17.73 19.24 -16.02
C ALA A 104 18.45 18.18 -16.86
N GLY A 105 17.72 17.23 -17.45
CA GLY A 105 18.26 16.17 -18.31
C GLY A 105 18.77 16.65 -19.67
N GLY A 106 18.46 17.88 -20.07
CA GLY A 106 18.99 18.51 -21.28
C GLY A 106 18.03 19.51 -21.94
N PRO A 107 18.54 20.37 -22.84
CA PRO A 107 17.71 21.30 -23.60
C PRO A 107 16.85 20.52 -24.62
N GLY A 108 15.54 20.74 -24.64
CA GLY A 108 14.70 20.13 -25.70
C GLY A 108 13.20 20.11 -25.45
N PHE A 109 12.73 20.42 -24.24
CA PHE A 109 11.30 20.46 -23.98
C PHE A 109 10.68 21.80 -24.38
N SER A 110 9.70 21.74 -25.29
CA SER A 110 8.70 22.79 -25.44
C SER A 110 7.62 22.62 -24.37
N ARG A 111 6.71 23.59 -24.25
CA ARG A 111 5.53 23.48 -23.36
C ARG A 111 4.76 22.19 -23.64
N ASP A 112 4.39 21.98 -24.90
CA ASP A 112 3.57 20.83 -25.30
C ASP A 112 4.29 19.50 -25.11
N SER A 113 5.59 19.42 -25.47
CA SER A 113 6.32 18.17 -25.30
C SER A 113 6.56 17.83 -23.83
N LEU A 114 6.71 18.83 -22.95
CA LEU A 114 6.80 18.58 -21.51
C LEU A 114 5.45 18.17 -20.91
N ILE A 115 4.34 18.78 -21.33
CA ILE A 115 3.00 18.34 -20.93
C ILE A 115 2.78 16.88 -21.34
N GLN A 116 3.11 16.52 -22.59
CA GLN A 116 3.00 15.14 -23.08
C GLN A 116 3.86 14.19 -22.26
N GLN A 117 5.10 14.57 -21.95
CA GLN A 117 5.99 13.75 -21.15
C GLN A 117 5.47 13.54 -19.72
N LEU A 118 4.94 14.58 -19.08
CA LEU A 118 4.40 14.51 -17.72
C LEU A 118 3.11 13.68 -17.63
N THR A 119 2.27 13.71 -18.67
CA THR A 119 0.97 13.01 -18.71
C THR A 119 1.05 11.60 -19.27
N SER A 120 2.08 11.28 -20.05
CA SER A 120 2.20 10.00 -20.75
C SER A 120 2.16 8.80 -19.79
N PRO A 121 1.45 7.71 -20.16
CA PRO A 121 1.47 6.43 -19.44
C PRO A 121 2.88 5.87 -19.21
N SER A 122 3.79 6.08 -20.17
CA SER A 122 5.19 5.67 -20.08
C SER A 122 6.10 6.74 -19.48
N GLY A 123 5.55 7.92 -19.19
CA GLY A 123 6.23 9.03 -18.54
C GLY A 123 5.86 9.09 -17.06
N SER A 124 5.44 10.27 -16.58
CA SER A 124 5.14 10.48 -15.17
C SER A 124 3.67 10.30 -14.78
N GLN A 125 2.75 10.15 -15.74
CA GLN A 125 1.32 9.90 -15.49
C GLN A 125 0.62 10.94 -14.58
N PHE A 126 1.06 12.20 -14.60
CA PHE A 126 0.33 13.30 -13.97
C PHE A 126 -0.98 13.56 -14.69
N THR A 127 -1.94 14.16 -13.99
CA THR A 127 -3.15 14.68 -14.65
C THR A 127 -2.78 15.85 -15.58
N GLN A 128 -3.61 16.10 -16.59
CA GLN A 128 -3.43 17.23 -17.51
C GLN A 128 -3.26 18.56 -16.75
N ALA A 129 -4.13 18.82 -15.76
CA ALA A 129 -4.08 20.05 -14.97
C ALA A 129 -2.78 20.20 -14.16
N GLN A 130 -2.26 19.12 -13.57
CA GLN A 130 -0.98 19.13 -12.86
C GLN A 130 0.20 19.39 -13.80
N ALA A 131 0.17 18.79 -15.00
CA ALA A 131 1.19 19.01 -16.01
C ALA A 131 1.19 20.46 -16.52
N GLU A 132 0.03 21.00 -16.86
CA GLU A 132 -0.13 22.41 -17.28
C GLU A 132 0.32 23.40 -16.21
N TYR A 133 -0.02 23.11 -14.95
CA TYR A 133 0.46 23.89 -13.81
C TYR A 133 2.00 23.83 -13.75
N ALA A 134 2.58 22.63 -13.79
CA ALA A 134 4.02 22.43 -13.67
C ALA A 134 4.82 23.13 -14.79
N VAL A 135 4.41 23.00 -16.06
CA VAL A 135 5.09 23.65 -17.19
C VAL A 135 5.06 25.18 -17.07
N THR A 136 3.95 25.72 -16.57
CA THR A 136 3.81 27.16 -16.32
C THR A 136 4.76 27.62 -15.22
N GLN A 137 4.88 26.85 -14.13
CA GLN A 137 5.78 27.15 -13.02
C GLN A 137 7.27 27.08 -13.39
N VAL A 138 7.65 26.24 -14.35
CA VAL A 138 9.03 26.16 -14.85
C VAL A 138 9.32 27.13 -16.00
N GLY A 139 8.40 28.04 -16.30
CA GLY A 139 8.61 29.15 -17.23
C GLY A 139 8.27 28.87 -18.69
N LEU A 140 7.67 27.72 -19.01
CA LEU A 140 7.18 27.41 -20.35
C LEU A 140 5.74 27.91 -20.49
N LYS A 141 5.55 29.06 -21.14
CA LYS A 141 4.25 29.69 -21.37
C LYS A 141 3.61 29.22 -22.67
#